data_AF-A0A963HPS6-F1
#
_entry.id   AF-A0A963HPS6-F1
#
_cell.length_a   1.000
_cell.length_b   1.000
_cell.length_c   1.000
_cell.angle_alpha   90.00
_cell.angle_beta   90.00
_cell.angle_gamma   90.00
#
_symmetry.space_group_name_H-M   'P 1'
#
loop_
_entity.id
_entity.type
_entity.pdbx_description
1 polymer ?
#
loop_
_entity_poly.entity_id
_entity_poly.type
_entity_poly.pdbx_seq_one_letter_code
_entity_poly.pdbx_strand_id
1 'polypeptide(L)'
;MYHNTALRFESLQDCIKLLQVVQTKKDIQFMRSAFDQAEKARLLGEVPVGAVIVQNEIIIGRGYNCPITTHDPTAHAEVMALRDCGLRMNNYRLLNCTLYVTLEPCTMCIGALFHARIERLVYAAADPKTGVCGSIIDLPAETRLNHHMQVDSGVLAEEASLLLKHFFAQRRKKSQTI
;
A
#
# COMPACT_ATOMS: atom_id res chain seq x y z
N MET A 1 -40.69 32.62 6.47
CA MET A 1 -40.04 31.32 6.69
C MET A 1 -38.75 31.28 5.88
N TYR A 2 -37.62 31.63 6.49
CA TYR A 2 -36.30 31.29 5.95
C TYR A 2 -35.44 30.92 7.15
N HIS A 3 -35.30 29.61 7.40
CA HIS A 3 -34.37 29.08 8.39
C HIS A 3 -32.97 29.14 7.78
N ASN A 4 -32.17 30.10 8.23
CA ASN A 4 -30.76 30.18 7.92
C ASN A 4 -30.00 29.39 9.00
N THR A 5 -29.87 28.09 8.81
CA THR A 5 -29.06 27.22 9.68
C THR A 5 -27.61 27.34 9.25
N ALA A 6 -26.96 28.42 9.68
CA ALA A 6 -25.51 28.50 9.65
C ALA A 6 -24.95 27.42 10.60
N LEU A 7 -24.32 26.40 10.02
CA LEU A 7 -23.57 25.39 10.78
C LEU A 7 -22.44 26.10 11.55
N ARG A 8 -22.58 26.19 12.87
CA ARG A 8 -21.49 26.58 13.78
C ARG A 8 -20.52 25.41 13.91
N PHE A 9 -19.24 25.67 13.68
CA PHE A 9 -18.15 24.75 13.98
C PHE A 9 -17.68 25.04 15.41
N GLU A 10 -17.72 24.04 16.30
CA GLU A 10 -17.53 24.23 17.74
C GLU A 10 -16.10 23.95 18.25
N SER A 11 -15.17 23.43 17.44
CA SER A 11 -13.78 23.29 17.89
C SER A 11 -12.74 23.12 16.77
N LEU A 12 -11.47 23.43 17.09
CA LEU A 12 -10.31 23.09 16.26
C LEU A 12 -10.16 21.56 16.08
N GLN A 13 -10.69 20.77 17.02
CA GLN A 13 -10.71 19.31 16.95
C GLN A 13 -11.67 18.77 15.88
N ASP A 14 -12.75 19.49 15.57
CA ASP A 14 -13.65 19.15 14.46
C ASP A 14 -13.04 19.47 13.09
N CYS A 15 -12.22 20.52 13.00
CA CYS A 15 -11.40 20.78 11.81
C CYS A 15 -10.31 19.72 11.62
N ILE A 16 -9.76 19.14 12.69
CA ILE A 16 -8.74 18.09 12.61
C ILE A 16 -9.35 16.74 12.19
N LYS A 17 -10.61 16.44 12.54
CA LYS A 17 -11.37 15.32 11.94
C LYS A 17 -11.64 15.48 10.44
N LEU A 18 -11.52 16.70 9.92
CA LEU A 18 -11.69 17.09 8.51
C LEU A 18 -10.37 17.21 7.74
N LEU A 19 -9.22 16.83 8.32
CA LEU A 19 -8.00 16.51 7.57
C LEU A 19 -8.21 15.18 6.83
N GLN A 20 -9.15 15.21 5.90
CA GLN A 20 -9.44 14.15 4.97
C GLN A 20 -8.17 13.90 4.15
N VAL A 21 -7.79 12.63 4.04
CA VAL A 21 -6.89 12.12 3.02
C VAL A 21 -7.32 12.73 1.68
N VAL A 22 -6.59 13.73 1.18
CA VAL A 22 -6.85 14.30 -0.14
C VAL A 22 -6.36 13.27 -1.15
N GLN A 23 -7.22 12.30 -1.47
CA GLN A 23 -6.93 11.31 -2.49
C GLN A 23 -6.85 12.03 -3.84
N THR A 24 -5.65 12.11 -4.39
CA THR A 24 -5.50 12.69 -5.72
C THR A 24 -6.05 11.73 -6.77
N LYS A 25 -6.59 12.26 -7.87
CA LYS A 25 -7.03 11.42 -9.01
C LYS A 25 -5.92 10.48 -9.50
N LYS A 26 -4.66 10.93 -9.42
CA LYS A 26 -3.48 10.15 -9.81
C LYS A 26 -3.22 9.00 -8.83
N ASP A 27 -3.30 9.26 -7.52
CA ASP A 27 -3.09 8.20 -6.52
C ASP A 27 -4.16 7.10 -6.66
N ILE A 28 -5.41 7.46 -6.93
CA ILE A 28 -6.48 6.49 -7.24
C ILE A 28 -6.12 5.67 -8.49
N GLN A 29 -5.70 6.32 -9.58
CA GLN A 29 -5.35 5.64 -10.83
C GLN A 29 -4.20 4.63 -10.65
N PHE A 30 -3.13 5.01 -9.95
CA PHE A 30 -2.00 4.11 -9.71
C PHE A 30 -2.34 3.01 -8.70
N MET A 31 -3.16 3.32 -7.69
CA MET A 31 -3.68 2.29 -6.79
C MET A 31 -4.54 1.25 -7.53
N ARG A 32 -5.35 1.66 -8.51
CA ARG A 32 -6.07 0.71 -9.39
C ARG A 32 -5.11 -0.22 -10.14
N SER A 33 -3.98 0.31 -10.63
CA SER A 33 -2.94 -0.52 -11.25
C SER A 33 -2.29 -1.52 -10.27
N ALA A 34 -2.23 -1.17 -8.97
CA ALA A 34 -1.80 -2.08 -7.92
C ALA A 34 -2.87 -3.17 -7.66
N PHE A 35 -4.17 -2.83 -7.69
CA PHE A 35 -5.25 -3.81 -7.64
C PHE A 35 -5.19 -4.82 -8.81
N ASP A 36 -4.81 -4.39 -10.01
CA ASP A 36 -4.61 -5.32 -11.13
C ASP A 36 -3.51 -6.34 -10.83
N GLN A 37 -2.47 -5.96 -10.07
CA GLN A 37 -1.44 -6.90 -9.60
C GLN A 37 -1.98 -7.80 -8.47
N ALA A 38 -2.76 -7.24 -7.53
CA ALA A 38 -3.40 -8.01 -6.46
C ALA A 38 -4.33 -9.11 -7.01
N GLU A 39 -5.02 -8.83 -8.12
CA GLU A 39 -5.87 -9.80 -8.81
C GLU A 39 -5.04 -10.94 -9.42
N LYS A 40 -3.84 -10.68 -9.95
CA LYS A 40 -2.93 -11.75 -10.40
C LYS A 40 -2.55 -12.68 -9.26
N ALA A 41 -2.18 -12.12 -8.09
CA ALA A 41 -1.91 -12.92 -6.89
C ALA A 41 -3.13 -13.77 -6.52
N ARG A 42 -4.33 -13.17 -6.49
CA ARG A 42 -5.59 -13.87 -6.18
C ARG A 42 -5.83 -15.06 -7.10
N LEU A 43 -5.66 -14.88 -8.41
CA LEU A 43 -5.87 -15.92 -9.42
C LEU A 43 -4.89 -17.09 -9.26
N LEU A 44 -3.69 -16.83 -8.75
CA LEU A 44 -2.68 -17.84 -8.43
C LEU A 44 -2.85 -18.46 -7.03
N GLY A 45 -3.88 -18.06 -6.28
CA GLY A 45 -4.14 -18.56 -4.93
C GLY A 45 -3.26 -17.96 -3.84
N GLU A 46 -2.55 -16.87 -4.15
CA GLU A 46 -1.74 -16.08 -3.22
C GLU A 46 -2.60 -15.04 -2.50
N VAL A 47 -2.13 -14.54 -1.35
CA VAL A 47 -2.80 -13.40 -0.69
C VAL A 47 -2.85 -12.22 -1.67
N PRO A 48 -4.03 -11.62 -1.92
CA PRO A 48 -4.22 -10.65 -3.00
C PRO A 48 -3.67 -9.28 -2.62
N VAL A 49 -2.34 -9.15 -2.68
CA VAL A 49 -1.61 -7.90 -2.48
C VAL A 49 -0.85 -7.59 -3.76
N GLY A 50 -0.95 -6.35 -4.22
CA GLY A 50 -0.31 -5.86 -5.43
C GLY A 50 0.36 -4.52 -5.19
N ALA A 51 1.41 -4.26 -5.96
CA ALA A 51 2.18 -3.04 -5.88
C ALA A 51 2.65 -2.56 -7.27
N VAL A 52 2.79 -1.25 -7.41
CA VAL A 52 3.42 -0.61 -8.58
C VAL A 52 4.35 0.51 -8.14
N ILE A 53 5.41 0.74 -8.90
CA ILE A 53 6.34 1.86 -8.72
C ILE A 53 6.22 2.81 -9.90
N VAL A 54 6.07 4.10 -9.59
CA VAL A 54 5.84 5.17 -10.55
C VAL A 54 6.95 6.19 -10.48
N GLN A 55 7.44 6.62 -11.63
CA GLN A 55 8.34 7.76 -11.80
C GLN A 55 7.87 8.56 -13.01
N ASN A 56 7.79 9.88 -12.90
CA ASN A 56 7.32 10.76 -13.99
C ASN A 56 5.97 10.31 -14.59
N GLU A 57 5.03 9.91 -13.73
CA GLU A 57 3.69 9.40 -14.11
C GLU A 57 3.68 8.08 -14.89
N ILE A 58 4.84 7.44 -15.06
CA ILE A 58 4.99 6.18 -15.76
C ILE A 58 5.24 5.08 -14.73
N ILE A 59 4.52 3.96 -14.89
CA ILE A 59 4.78 2.78 -14.06
C ILE A 59 6.04 2.09 -14.58
N ILE A 60 7.08 2.08 -13.74
CA ILE A 60 8.39 1.49 -14.02
C ILE A 60 8.69 0.26 -13.16
N GLY A 61 7.78 -0.16 -12.28
CA GLY A 61 7.88 -1.41 -11.53
C GLY A 61 6.53 -1.99 -11.22
N ARG A 62 6.41 -3.32 -11.28
CA ARG A 62 5.18 -4.05 -10.95
C ARG A 62 5.49 -5.29 -10.12
N GLY A 63 4.68 -5.53 -9.10
CA GLY A 63 4.81 -6.69 -8.25
C GLY A 63 3.47 -7.13 -7.68
N TYR A 64 3.34 -8.43 -7.47
CA TYR A 64 2.25 -9.03 -6.71
C TYR A 64 2.85 -10.03 -5.73
N ASN A 65 2.12 -10.30 -4.66
CA ASN A 65 2.53 -11.27 -3.67
C ASN A 65 2.56 -12.68 -4.30
N CYS A 66 3.71 -13.34 -4.27
CA CYS A 66 3.89 -14.69 -4.81
C CYS A 66 4.78 -15.65 -3.98
N PRO A 67 4.76 -15.61 -2.63
CA PRO A 67 5.67 -16.42 -1.81
C PRO A 67 5.41 -17.92 -1.89
N ILE A 68 4.16 -18.36 -2.12
CA ILE A 68 3.83 -19.80 -2.22
C ILE A 68 4.33 -20.36 -3.54
N THR A 69 4.01 -19.68 -4.63
CA THR A 69 4.26 -20.10 -6.01
C THR A 69 5.74 -19.99 -6.40
N THR A 70 6.49 -19.06 -5.80
CA THR A 70 7.92 -18.89 -6.04
C THR A 70 8.82 -19.56 -4.99
N HIS A 71 8.23 -20.10 -3.92
CA HIS A 71 8.95 -20.62 -2.77
C HIS A 71 9.97 -19.62 -2.17
N ASP A 72 9.68 -18.33 -2.30
CA ASP A 72 10.53 -17.24 -1.84
C ASP A 72 9.79 -16.47 -0.73
N PRO A 73 10.24 -16.56 0.53
CA PRO A 73 9.58 -15.87 1.65
C PRO A 73 9.68 -14.34 1.54
N THR A 74 10.52 -13.82 0.64
CA THR A 74 10.67 -12.39 0.41
C THR A 74 9.81 -11.86 -0.73
N ALA A 75 9.11 -12.73 -1.48
CA ALA A 75 8.34 -12.38 -2.68
C ALA A 75 6.98 -11.71 -2.38
N HIS A 76 7.01 -10.69 -1.53
CA HIS A 76 5.91 -9.75 -1.30
C HIS A 76 5.79 -8.78 -2.48
N ALA A 77 4.61 -8.19 -2.66
CA ALA A 77 4.31 -7.34 -3.79
C ALA A 77 5.30 -6.15 -3.94
N GLU A 78 5.66 -5.53 -2.82
CA GLU A 78 6.58 -4.39 -2.75
C GLU A 78 7.99 -4.79 -3.19
N VAL A 79 8.50 -5.93 -2.68
CA VAL A 79 9.81 -6.46 -3.04
C VAL A 79 9.85 -6.84 -4.52
N MET A 80 8.80 -7.47 -5.03
CA MET A 80 8.70 -7.83 -6.45
C MET A 80 8.68 -6.59 -7.35
N ALA A 81 7.95 -5.54 -6.94
CA ALA A 81 7.92 -4.27 -7.68
C ALA A 81 9.29 -3.56 -7.68
N LEU A 82 10.00 -3.57 -6.54
CA LEU A 82 11.37 -3.05 -6.43
C LEU A 82 12.34 -3.79 -7.34
N ARG A 83 12.25 -5.12 -7.41
CA ARG A 83 13.10 -5.95 -8.28
C ARG A 83 12.84 -5.67 -9.77
N ASP A 84 11.58 -5.62 -10.19
CA ASP A 84 11.21 -5.28 -11.57
C ASP A 84 11.71 -3.86 -11.94
N CYS A 85 11.52 -2.89 -11.04
CA CYS A 85 11.99 -1.52 -11.25
C CYS A 85 13.52 -1.41 -11.33
N GLY A 86 14.23 -2.02 -10.38
CA GLY A 86 15.70 -1.97 -10.34
C GLY A 86 16.36 -2.59 -11.56
N LEU A 87 15.79 -3.68 -12.08
CA LEU A 87 16.24 -4.29 -13.34
C LEU A 87 16.01 -3.37 -14.54
N ARG A 88 14.83 -2.72 -14.64
CA ARG A 88 14.54 -1.78 -15.74
C ARG A 88 15.40 -0.53 -15.70
N MET A 89 15.65 -0.01 -14.50
CA MET A 89 16.44 1.21 -14.29
C MET A 89 17.95 0.94 -14.26
N ASN A 90 18.37 -0.33 -14.22
CA ASN A 90 19.74 -0.76 -13.98
C ASN A 90 20.38 -0.04 -12.76
N ASN A 91 19.58 0.14 -11.71
CA ASN A 91 19.98 0.87 -10.51
C ASN A 91 19.17 0.40 -9.31
N TYR A 92 19.82 0.18 -8.17
CA TYR A 92 19.15 -0.20 -6.93
C TYR A 92 18.56 1.02 -6.19
N ARG A 93 19.04 2.23 -6.48
CA ARG A 93 18.48 3.47 -5.95
C ARG A 93 17.41 3.99 -6.90
N LEU A 94 16.16 3.92 -6.44
CA LEU A 94 14.95 4.30 -7.16
C LEU A 94 14.50 5.69 -6.69
N LEU A 95 15.31 6.69 -6.99
CA LEU A 95 15.05 8.08 -6.60
C LEU A 95 13.84 8.64 -7.35
N ASN A 96 13.16 9.61 -6.74
CA ASN A 96 12.01 10.29 -7.31
C ASN A 96 10.86 9.33 -7.69
N CYS A 97 10.76 8.21 -6.97
CA CYS A 97 9.78 7.16 -7.20
C CYS A 97 8.73 7.14 -6.09
N THR A 98 7.48 6.91 -6.49
CA THR A 98 6.37 6.62 -5.58
C THR A 98 6.00 5.15 -5.69
N LEU A 99 5.92 4.43 -4.56
CA LEU A 99 5.37 3.09 -4.51
C LEU A 99 3.90 3.13 -4.06
N TYR A 100 3.03 2.46 -4.81
CA TYR A 100 1.63 2.23 -4.47
C TYR A 100 1.43 0.76 -4.12
N VAL A 101 0.78 0.44 -3.00
CA VAL A 101 0.52 -0.94 -2.57
C VAL A 101 -0.86 -1.10 -1.92
N THR A 102 -1.53 -2.22 -2.18
CA THR A 102 -2.91 -2.43 -1.73
C THR A 102 -3.04 -2.75 -0.22
N LEU A 103 -1.94 -2.98 0.49
CA LEU A 103 -1.93 -3.29 1.92
C LEU A 103 -0.72 -2.59 2.57
N GLU A 104 -0.86 -2.15 3.81
CA GLU A 104 0.22 -1.59 4.60
C GLU A 104 1.44 -2.53 4.64
N PRO A 105 2.63 -2.03 4.27
CA PRO A 105 3.84 -2.86 4.26
C PRO A 105 4.25 -3.37 5.64
N CYS A 106 4.83 -4.57 5.65
CA CYS A 106 5.47 -5.14 6.83
C CYS A 106 6.92 -4.64 7.01
N THR A 107 7.57 -5.03 8.12
CA THR A 107 8.97 -4.66 8.45
C THR A 107 9.96 -4.93 7.31
N MET A 108 9.86 -6.09 6.67
CA MET A 108 10.75 -6.46 5.56
C MET A 108 10.61 -5.48 4.39
N CYS A 109 9.38 -5.22 3.97
CA CYS A 109 9.09 -4.37 2.83
C CYS A 109 9.53 -2.93 3.10
N ILE A 110 9.28 -2.38 4.29
CA ILE A 110 9.73 -1.01 4.62
C ILE A 110 11.25 -0.90 4.64
N GLY A 111 11.95 -1.90 5.20
CA GLY A 111 13.42 -1.95 5.11
C GLY A 111 13.91 -1.93 3.67
N ALA A 112 13.27 -2.70 2.78
CA ALA A 112 13.60 -2.70 1.35
C ALA A 112 13.36 -1.33 0.69
N LEU A 113 12.26 -0.64 1.02
CA LEU A 113 11.96 0.70 0.49
C LEU A 113 12.99 1.75 0.93
N PHE A 114 13.45 1.69 2.18
CA PHE A 114 14.53 2.56 2.66
C PHE A 114 15.84 2.31 1.92
N HIS A 115 16.22 1.05 1.71
CA HIS A 115 17.42 0.72 0.95
C HIS A 115 17.33 1.18 -0.52
N ALA A 116 16.13 1.07 -1.12
CA ALA A 116 15.86 1.52 -2.48
C ALA A 116 15.72 3.04 -2.62
N ARG A 117 15.64 3.80 -1.52
CA ARG A 117 15.49 5.27 -1.53
C ARG A 117 14.21 5.75 -2.20
N ILE A 118 13.11 4.99 -2.02
CA ILE A 118 11.78 5.44 -2.44
C ILE A 118 11.45 6.75 -1.73
N GLU A 119 10.91 7.70 -2.48
CA GLU A 119 10.60 9.05 -1.98
C GLU A 119 9.25 9.06 -1.27
N ARG A 120 8.27 8.34 -1.83
CA ARG A 120 6.89 8.31 -1.33
C ARG A 120 6.30 6.91 -1.37
N LEU A 121 5.63 6.52 -0.30
CA LEU A 121 4.81 5.32 -0.19
C LEU A 121 3.33 5.73 -0.07
N VAL A 122 2.47 5.09 -0.84
CA VAL A 122 1.02 5.22 -0.76
C VAL A 122 0.42 3.83 -0.59
N TYR A 123 -0.26 3.57 0.53
CA TYR A 123 -0.92 2.28 0.75
C TYR A 123 -2.44 2.41 0.92
N ALA A 124 -3.17 1.35 0.54
CA ALA A 124 -4.62 1.34 0.61
C ALA A 124 -5.12 0.99 2.02
N ALA A 125 -5.19 -0.31 2.35
CA ALA A 125 -5.69 -0.77 3.66
C ALA A 125 -4.56 -0.85 4.69
N ALA A 126 -4.88 -0.51 5.95
CA ALA A 126 -4.00 -0.78 7.09
C ALA A 126 -3.89 -2.30 7.37
N ASP A 127 -2.75 -2.75 7.88
CA ASP A 127 -2.56 -4.11 8.38
C ASP A 127 -2.41 -4.11 9.92
N PRO A 128 -3.50 -4.33 10.67
CA PRO A 128 -3.47 -4.31 12.13
C PRO A 128 -2.70 -5.48 12.76
N LYS A 129 -2.16 -6.42 11.97
CA LYS A 129 -1.40 -7.56 12.48
C LYS A 129 0.10 -7.41 12.29
N THR A 130 0.54 -6.87 11.16
CA THR A 130 1.97 -6.81 10.82
C THR A 130 2.44 -5.50 10.20
N GLY A 131 1.52 -4.56 9.96
CA GLY A 131 1.83 -3.27 9.36
C GLY A 131 2.73 -2.41 10.24
N VAL A 132 3.71 -1.76 9.62
CA VAL A 132 4.72 -0.95 10.33
C VAL A 132 4.76 0.52 9.89
N CYS A 133 3.66 1.03 9.33
CA CYS A 133 3.46 2.43 8.96
C CYS A 133 2.40 3.10 9.84
N GLY A 134 2.27 2.65 11.10
CA GLY A 134 1.31 3.17 12.07
C GLY A 134 0.38 2.13 12.69
N SER A 135 0.29 0.91 12.15
CA SER A 135 -0.54 -0.15 12.75
C SER A 135 0.07 -0.77 14.01
N ILE A 136 1.17 -1.52 13.89
CA ILE A 136 1.85 -2.16 15.04
C ILE A 136 2.95 -1.26 15.58
N ILE A 137 3.74 -0.70 14.67
CA ILE A 137 4.77 0.30 14.92
C ILE A 137 4.73 1.30 13.78
N ASP A 138 5.35 2.47 13.97
CA ASP A 138 5.58 3.45 12.91
C ASP A 138 7.07 3.56 12.63
N LEU A 139 7.57 2.69 11.75
CA LEU A 139 8.98 2.64 11.39
C LEU A 139 9.41 3.84 10.53
N PRO A 140 8.60 4.35 9.56
CA PRO A 140 8.89 5.60 8.86
C PRO A 140 9.03 6.85 9.74
N ALA A 141 8.39 6.88 10.91
CA ALA A 141 8.53 7.98 11.87
C ALA A 141 9.81 7.92 12.73
N GLU A 142 10.63 6.86 12.64
CA GLU A 142 11.85 6.71 13.45
C GLU A 142 12.99 7.59 12.92
N THR A 143 13.22 8.71 13.60
CA THR A 143 14.18 9.75 13.19
C THR A 143 15.65 9.34 13.28
N ARG A 144 15.97 8.24 13.98
CA ARG A 144 17.34 7.67 14.02
C ARG A 144 17.73 6.96 12.72
N LEU A 145 16.78 6.67 11.84
CA LEU A 145 17.05 6.06 10.53
C LEU A 145 17.56 7.12 9.55
N ASN A 146 18.42 6.70 8.62
CA ASN A 146 19.12 7.61 7.70
C ASN A 146 18.31 8.00 6.45
N HIS A 147 17.16 7.38 6.20
CA HIS A 147 16.28 7.66 5.08
C HIS A 147 14.88 7.94 5.60
N HIS A 148 14.23 8.97 5.05
CA HIS A 148 12.85 9.29 5.35
C HIS A 148 12.06 9.30 4.04
N MET A 149 10.84 8.81 4.10
CA MET A 149 9.94 8.64 2.98
C MET A 149 8.59 9.23 3.37
N GLN A 150 7.95 9.97 2.46
CA GLN A 150 6.57 10.41 2.69
C GLN A 150 5.65 9.19 2.68
N VAL A 151 4.74 9.09 3.65
CA VAL A 151 3.77 8.01 3.73
C VAL A 151 2.36 8.57 3.70
N ASP A 152 1.58 8.15 2.71
CA ASP A 152 0.15 8.41 2.63
C ASP A 152 -0.62 7.08 2.70
N SER A 153 -1.79 7.11 3.33
CA SER A 153 -2.62 5.93 3.55
C SER A 153 -4.07 6.18 3.14
N GLY A 154 -4.85 5.11 3.01
CA GLY A 154 -6.30 5.21 2.89
C GLY A 154 -6.84 5.24 1.46
N VAL A 155 -5.98 5.27 0.43
CA VAL A 155 -6.41 5.33 -0.98
C VAL A 155 -7.10 4.03 -1.37
N LEU A 156 -8.42 4.07 -1.62
CA LEU A 156 -9.24 2.87 -1.89
C LEU A 156 -9.17 1.81 -0.76
N ALA A 157 -9.01 2.23 0.50
CA ALA A 157 -8.82 1.34 1.65
C ALA A 157 -9.96 0.34 1.87
N GLU A 158 -11.21 0.77 1.69
CA GLU A 158 -12.39 -0.09 1.87
C GLU A 158 -12.37 -1.26 0.88
N GLU A 159 -12.08 -0.98 -0.39
CA GLU A 159 -12.01 -1.98 -1.43
C GLU A 159 -10.88 -2.99 -1.19
N ALA A 160 -9.70 -2.51 -0.79
CA ALA A 160 -8.56 -3.36 -0.42
C ALA A 160 -8.89 -4.27 0.78
N SER A 161 -9.56 -3.71 1.79
CA SER A 161 -10.00 -4.45 2.96
C SER A 161 -11.02 -5.53 2.62
N LEU A 162 -11.98 -5.23 1.74
CA LEU A 162 -12.99 -6.18 1.28
C LEU A 162 -12.36 -7.32 0.47
N LEU A 163 -11.40 -7.02 -0.41
CA LEU A 163 -10.68 -8.02 -1.20
C LEU A 163 -9.99 -9.07 -0.29
N LEU A 164 -9.26 -8.62 0.72
CA LEU A 164 -8.60 -9.50 1.70
C LEU A 164 -9.61 -10.33 2.51
N LYS A 165 -10.68 -9.69 3.00
CA LYS A 165 -11.75 -10.38 3.76
C LYS A 165 -12.39 -11.50 2.93
N HIS A 166 -12.73 -11.22 1.67
CA HIS A 166 -13.30 -12.20 0.76
C HIS A 166 -12.35 -13.36 0.48
N PHE A 167 -11.08 -13.08 0.21
CA PHE A 167 -10.06 -14.10 -0.03
C PHE A 167 -9.93 -15.07 1.15
N PHE A 168 -9.77 -14.56 2.38
CA PHE A 168 -9.63 -15.42 3.55
C PHE A 168 -10.92 -16.15 3.91
N ALA A 169 -12.10 -15.56 3.67
CA ALA A 169 -13.38 -16.24 3.85
C ALA A 169 -13.51 -17.45 2.91
N GLN A 170 -13.13 -17.31 1.64
CA GLN A 170 -13.13 -18.40 0.67
C GLN A 170 -12.15 -19.51 1.06
N ARG A 171 -10.93 -19.17 1.54
CA ARG A 171 -9.95 -20.17 2.00
C ARG A 171 -10.44 -20.97 3.21
N ARG A 172 -11.07 -20.31 4.20
CA ARG A 172 -11.64 -21.01 5.37
C ARG A 172 -12.72 -22.01 4.99
N LYS A 173 -13.61 -21.65 4.06
CA LYS A 173 -14.65 -22.57 3.55
C LYS A 173 -14.01 -23.80 2.89
N LYS A 174 -13.00 -23.60 2.02
CA LYS A 174 -12.28 -24.69 1.36
C LYS A 174 -11.59 -25.65 2.35
N SER A 175 -11.02 -25.11 3.43
CA SER A 175 -10.36 -25.92 4.48
C SER A 175 -11.31 -26.73 5.36
N GLN A 176 -12.62 -26.42 5.36
CA GLN A 176 -13.63 -27.16 6.13
C GLN A 176 -14.31 -28.27 5.31
N THR A 177 -14.02 -28.35 4.01
CA THR A 177 -14.64 -29.32 3.08
C THR A 177 -13.68 -30.46 2.70
N ILE A 178 -12.55 -30.58 3.42
CA ILE A 178 -11.52 -31.62 3.30
C ILE A 178 -11.39 -32.25 4.68
#